data_AF-A0A968BY50-F1
#
_entry.id   AF-A0A968BY50-F1
#
_cell.length_a   1.000
_cell.length_b   1.000
_cell.length_c   1.000
_cell.angle_alpha   90.00
_cell.angle_beta   90.00
_cell.angle_gamma   90.00
#
_symmetry.space_group_name_H-M   'P 1'
#
loop_
_entity.id
_entity.type
_entity.pdbx_description
1 polymer ?
#
loop_
_entity_poly.entity_id
_entity_poly.type
_entity_poly.pdbx_seq_one_letter_code
_entity_poly.pdbx_strand_id
1 'polypeptide(L)' 'LKHLCEQRHLDNPLMIGIHTGGVWIAEILHQRLAIKDPLGIMDISFYRDDFTRIGIHP' A
#
# COMPACT_ATOMS: atom_id res chain seq x y z
N LEU A 1 -1.97 -5.84 13.62
CA LEU A 1 -1.62 -4.54 12.99
C LEU A 1 -1.40 -3.43 14.01
N LYS A 2 -2.35 -3.09 14.92
CA LYS A 2 -2.09 -2.12 16.01
C LYS A 2 -0.83 -2.47 16.82
N HIS A 3 -0.76 -3.72 17.30
CA HIS A 3 0.41 -4.22 18.00
C HIS A 3 1.71 -4.15 17.18
N LEU A 4 1.63 -4.35 15.86
CA LEU A 4 2.80 -4.23 14.98
C LEU A 4 3.28 -2.77 14.88
N CYS A 5 2.35 -1.82 14.86
CA CYS A 5 2.67 -0.40 14.86
C CYS A 5 3.34 0.00 16.18
N GLU A 6 2.83 -0.49 17.31
CA GLU A 6 3.42 -0.28 18.64
C GLU A 6 4.83 -0.89 18.74
N GLN A 7 5.00 -2.15 18.35
CA GLN A 7 6.30 -2.84 18.38
C GLN A 7 7.35 -2.13 17.52
N ARG A 8 6.92 -1.48 16.43
CA ARG A 8 7.80 -0.76 15.51
C ARG A 8 7.89 0.74 15.78
N HIS A 9 7.28 1.23 16.85
CA HIS A 9 7.26 2.65 17.21
C HIS A 9 6.80 3.54 16.03
N LEU A 10 5.70 3.15 15.38
CA LEU A 10 5.08 3.92 14.31
C LEU A 10 4.05 4.89 14.91
N ASP A 11 4.49 6.12 15.17
CA ASP A 11 3.66 7.13 15.88
C ASP A 11 2.53 7.72 15.01
N ASN A 12 2.76 7.87 13.70
CA ASN A 12 1.74 8.35 12.74
C ASN A 12 1.87 7.62 11.40
N PRO A 13 1.46 6.35 11.30
CA PRO A 13 1.61 5.59 10.08
C PRO A 13 0.65 6.10 9.00
N LEU A 14 1.17 6.27 7.78
CA LEU A 14 0.36 6.44 6.58
C LEU A 14 -0.02 5.07 6.02
N MET A 15 -1.18 5.00 5.36
CA MET A 15 -1.62 3.81 4.67
C MET A 15 -1.72 4.09 3.17
N ILE A 16 -1.19 3.16 2.38
CA ILE A 16 -1.30 3.15 0.92
C ILE A 16 -1.98 1.85 0.50
N GLY A 17 -3.13 1.95 -0.17
CA GLY A 17 -3.80 0.84 -0.83
C GLY A 17 -3.26 0.64 -2.24
N ILE A 18 -2.97 -0.60 -2.64
CA ILE A 18 -2.50 -0.91 -3.99
C ILE A 18 -3.71 -1.28 -4.87
N HIS A 19 -3.88 -0.61 -6.02
CA HIS A 19 -4.91 -0.96 -7.01
C HIS A 19 -4.72 -2.42 -7.46
N THR A 20 -5.82 -3.10 -7.81
CA THR A 20 -6.00 -4.58 -7.97
C THR A 20 -6.40 -5.32 -6.69
N GLY A 21 -7.54 -4.94 -6.12
CA GLY A 21 -8.18 -5.64 -4.98
C GLY A 21 -7.65 -5.26 -3.60
N GLY A 22 -6.42 -4.74 -3.49
CA GLY A 22 -5.81 -4.32 -2.22
C GLY A 22 -6.46 -3.08 -1.59
N VAL A 23 -7.05 -2.19 -2.40
CA VAL A 23 -7.69 -0.95 -1.92
C VAL A 23 -8.83 -1.21 -0.94
N TRP A 24 -9.70 -2.18 -1.22
CA TRP A 24 -10.84 -2.50 -0.35
C TRP A 24 -10.40 -2.96 1.05
N ILE A 25 -9.34 -3.78 1.13
CA ILE A 25 -8.78 -4.20 2.42
C ILE A 25 -8.14 -3.01 3.13
N ALA A 26 -7.43 -2.14 2.39
CA ALA A 26 -6.81 -0.95 2.94
C ALA A 26 -7.85 0.02 3.53
N GLU A 27 -9.01 0.21 2.89
CA GLU A 27 -10.12 1.03 3.43
C GLU A 27 -10.60 0.51 4.80
N ILE A 28 -10.84 -0.79 4.91
CA ILE A 28 -11.29 -1.41 6.17
C ILE A 28 -10.22 -1.27 7.26
N LEU A 29 -8.95 -1.49 6.90
CA LEU A 29 -7.85 -1.38 7.85
C LEU A 29 -7.60 0.06 8.29
N HIS A 30 -7.68 1.03 7.38
CA HIS A 30 -7.54 2.45 7.65
C HIS A 30 -8.55 2.91 8.71
N GLN A 31 -9.82 2.53 8.54
CA GLN A 31 -10.87 2.80 9.52
C GLN A 31 -10.62 2.11 10.87
N ARG A 32 -10.25 0.82 10.87
CA ARG A 32 -10.00 0.06 12.11
C ARG A 32 -8.80 0.56 12.91
N LEU A 33 -7.79 1.09 12.23
CA LEU A 33 -6.59 1.66 12.84
C LEU A 33 -6.78 3.13 13.24
N ALA A 34 -7.89 3.77 12.83
CA ALA A 34 -8.18 5.18 13.09
C ALA A 34 -7.05 6.12 12.63
N ILE A 35 -6.46 5.83 11.47
CA ILE A 35 -5.46 6.68 10.82
C ILE A 35 -6.16 7.96 10.37
N LYS A 36 -5.64 9.11 10.78
CA LYS A 36 -6.27 10.42 10.52
C LYS A 36 -5.98 10.92 9.12
N ASP A 37 -4.77 10.67 8.63
CA ASP A 37 -4.36 11.07 7.30
C ASP A 37 -5.13 10.27 6.24
N PRO A 38 -5.42 10.85 5.05
CA PRO A 38 -6.15 10.16 4.00
C PRO A 38 -5.48 8.85 3.57
N LEU A 39 -6.28 7.85 3.19
CA LEU A 39 -5.79 6.64 2.53
C LEU A 39 -5.23 7.01 1.16
N GLY A 40 -3.93 6.82 0.95
CA GLY A 40 -3.33 6.92 -0.36
C GLY A 40 -3.65 5.69 -1.21
N ILE A 41 -3.69 5.85 -2.53
CA ILE A 41 -3.91 4.76 -3.47
C ILE A 41 -2.81 4.78 -4.52
N MET A 42 -2.24 3.62 -4.83
CA MET A 42 -1.17 3.47 -5.83
C MET A 42 -1.50 2.38 -6.85
N ASP A 43 -1.41 2.70 -8.13
CA ASP A 43 -1.48 1.73 -9.22
C ASP A 43 -0.09 1.22 -9.59
N ILE A 44 0.09 -0.10 -9.54
CA ILE A 44 1.35 -0.78 -9.87
C ILE A 44 1.29 -1.51 -11.23
N SER A 45 0.18 -1.39 -11.96
CA SER A 45 -0.04 -2.10 -13.22
C SER A 45 1.00 -1.72 -14.28
N PHE A 46 1.41 -0.45 -14.32
CA PHE A 46 2.43 0.03 -15.25
C PHE A 46 3.82 -0.56 -14.96
N TYR A 47 4.21 -0.66 -13.68
CA TYR A 47 5.55 -1.12 -13.29
C TYR A 47 5.73 -2.64 -13.38
N ARG A 48 4.63 -3.40 -13.49
CA ARG A 48 4.66 -4.87 -13.58
C ARG A 48 4.96 -5.35 -15.01
N ASP A 49 4.46 -4.64 -16.02
CA ASP A 49 4.54 -5.08 -17.42
C ASP A 49 5.86 -4.69 -18.11
N ASP A 50 6.54 -3.65 -17.61
CA ASP A 50 7.84 -3.23 -18.14
C ASP A 50 8.97 -4.21 -17.75
N PHE A 51 8.80 -5.03 -16.71
CA PHE A 51 9.77 -6.08 -16.36
C PHE A 51 9.64 -7.34 -17.20
N THR A 52 8.45 -7.67 -17.72
CA THR A 52 8.25 -8.83 -18.59
C THR A 52 8.54 -8.53 -20.05
N ARG A 53 8.63 -7.25 -20.45
CA ARG A 53 8.84 -6.83 -21.85
C ARG A 53 10.11 -6.04 -22.12
N ILE A 54 11.04 -5.98 -21.18
CA ILE A 54 12.41 -5.57 -21.47
C ILE A 54 13.28 -6.81 -21.38
N GLY A 55 13.23 -7.62 -22.44
CA GLY A 55 14.42 -8.33 -22.86
C GLY A 55 15.48 -7.27 -23.10
N ILE A 56 16.39 -7.13 -22.13
CA ILE A 56 17.56 -6.30 -22.32
C ILE A 56 18.35 -6.93 -23.47
N HIS A 57 18.76 -6.09 -24.42
CA HIS A 57 19.96 -6.14 -25.29
C HIS A 57 19.67 -6.06 -26.80
N PRO A 58 20.51 -5.36 -27.60
CA PRO A 58 21.65 -4.48 -27.28
C PRO A 58 21.41 -2.98 -27.56
#